data_AF-A0A1A9F4P0-F1
#
_entry.id   AF-A0A1A9F4P0-F1
#
_cell.length_a   1.000
_cell.length_b   1.000
_cell.length_c   1.000
_cell.angle_alpha   90.00
_cell.angle_beta   90.00
_cell.angle_gamma   90.00
#
_symmetry.space_group_name_H-M   'P 1'
#
loop_
_entity.id
_entity.type
_entity.pdbx_description
1 polymer ?
#
loop_
_entity_poly.entity_id
_entity_poly.type
_entity_poly.pdbx_seq_one_letter_code
_entity_poly.pdbx_strand_id
1 'polypeptide(L)'
;MKSTIAVCATLALLLAGSAQANHCDADLADAEQAIGTAAVTLEPNALDAADALVDHAITACEAEEDQLATAEPDSPMADPDYVTVGQSMLINATQLASGN
;
A
#
# COMPACT_ATOMS: atom_id res chain seq x y z
N MET A 1 -7.78 39.70 1.64
CA MET A 1 -7.10 38.52 1.05
C MET A 1 -6.44 37.65 2.12
N LYS A 2 -7.13 37.34 3.23
CA LYS A 2 -6.64 36.42 4.28
C LYS A 2 -7.43 35.10 4.33
N SER A 3 -8.64 35.10 3.79
CA SER A 3 -9.54 33.94 3.78
C SER A 3 -9.16 32.84 2.78
N THR A 4 -8.42 33.18 1.71
CA THR A 4 -8.10 32.21 0.64
C THR A 4 -7.02 31.22 1.06
N ILE A 5 -6.06 31.64 1.90
CA ILE A 5 -4.92 30.79 2.32
C ILE A 5 -5.36 29.73 3.32
N ALA A 6 -6.25 30.07 4.24
CA ALA A 6 -6.77 29.13 5.23
C ALA A 6 -7.59 27.99 4.60
N VAL A 7 -8.36 28.30 3.55
CA VAL A 7 -9.19 27.30 2.84
C VAL A 7 -8.33 26.31 2.04
N CYS A 8 -7.25 26.78 1.41
CA CYS A 8 -6.33 25.91 0.68
C CYS A 8 -5.57 24.95 1.60
N ALA A 9 -5.14 25.42 2.78
CA ALA A 9 -4.42 24.58 3.75
C ALA A 9 -5.31 23.45 4.28
N THR A 10 -6.57 23.74 4.61
CA THR A 10 -7.53 22.72 5.08
C THR A 10 -7.89 21.70 4.00
N LEU A 11 -7.97 22.13 2.73
CA LEU A 11 -8.26 21.22 1.63
C LEU A 11 -7.06 20.29 1.35
N ALA A 12 -5.83 20.81 1.43
CA ALA A 12 -4.61 20.02 1.29
C ALA A 12 -4.45 19.00 2.43
N LEU A 13 -4.79 19.36 3.67
CA LEU A 13 -4.80 18.44 4.82
C LEU A 13 -5.88 17.36 4.72
N LEU A 14 -7.07 17.69 4.19
CA LEU A 14 -8.13 16.69 3.95
C LEU A 14 -7.80 15.73 2.79
N LEU A 15 -7.18 16.25 1.72
CA LEU A 15 -6.75 15.43 0.58
C LEU A 15 -5.53 14.57 0.94
N ALA A 16 -4.65 15.05 1.83
CA ALA A 16 -3.58 14.23 2.38
C ALA A 16 -4.17 13.08 3.20
N GLY A 17 -5.02 13.35 4.20
CA GLY A 17 -5.57 12.31 5.08
C GLY A 17 -6.35 11.19 4.38
N SER A 18 -6.92 11.46 3.19
CA SER A 18 -7.59 10.45 2.36
C SER A 18 -6.65 9.69 1.42
N ALA A 19 -5.43 10.18 1.21
CA ALA A 19 -4.36 9.46 0.51
C ALA A 19 -3.54 8.55 1.45
N GLN A 20 -3.65 8.73 2.77
CA GLN A 20 -3.10 7.79 3.76
C GLN A 20 -4.03 6.60 3.95
N ALA A 21 -5.34 6.85 4.11
CA ALA A 21 -6.35 5.80 4.21
C ALA A 21 -6.35 4.90 2.97
N ASN A 22 -6.06 3.62 3.17
CA ASN A 22 -5.97 2.60 2.15
C ASN A 22 -4.75 2.74 1.23
N HIS A 23 -3.61 3.14 1.78
CA HIS A 23 -2.37 3.33 1.01
C HIS A 23 -1.93 2.07 0.23
N CYS A 24 -2.37 0.88 0.65
CA CYS A 24 -2.07 -0.39 -0.02
C CYS A 24 -3.11 -0.87 -1.04
N ASP A 25 -4.26 -0.20 -1.21
CA ASP A 25 -5.38 -0.76 -2.01
C ASP A 25 -4.99 -1.10 -3.45
N ALA A 26 -4.20 -0.24 -4.08
CA ALA A 26 -3.76 -0.45 -5.46
C ALA A 26 -2.85 -1.68 -5.58
N ASP A 27 -1.84 -1.77 -4.71
CA ASP A 27 -0.91 -2.89 -4.70
C ASP A 27 -1.62 -4.21 -4.31
N LEU A 28 -2.64 -4.14 -3.46
CA LEU A 28 -3.44 -5.30 -3.05
C LEU A 28 -4.28 -5.83 -4.21
N ALA A 29 -4.98 -4.94 -4.92
CA ALA A 29 -5.74 -5.30 -6.10
C ALA A 29 -4.84 -5.91 -7.20
N ASP A 30 -3.64 -5.34 -7.41
CA ASP A 30 -2.67 -5.84 -8.37
C ASP A 30 -2.16 -7.24 -7.98
N ALA A 31 -1.86 -7.48 -6.69
CA ALA A 31 -1.42 -8.77 -6.19
C ALA A 31 -2.52 -9.85 -6.33
N GLU A 32 -3.75 -9.55 -5.91
CA GLU A 32 -4.89 -10.47 -6.05
C GLU A 32 -5.17 -10.81 -7.52
N GLN A 33 -5.10 -9.82 -8.40
CA GLN A 33 -5.25 -10.03 -9.83
C GLN A 33 -4.12 -10.91 -10.39
N ALA A 34 -2.86 -10.65 -10.03
CA ALA A 34 -1.73 -11.44 -10.47
C ALA A 34 -1.87 -12.90 -10.03
N ILE A 35 -2.16 -13.15 -8.75
CA ILE A 35 -2.40 -14.49 -8.18
C ILE A 35 -3.54 -15.20 -8.91
N GLY A 36 -4.67 -14.51 -9.10
CA GLY A 36 -5.83 -15.06 -9.81
C GLY A 36 -5.52 -15.49 -11.24
N THR A 37 -4.65 -14.75 -11.94
CA THR A 37 -4.17 -15.13 -13.28
C THR A 37 -3.14 -16.26 -13.26
N ALA A 38 -2.31 -16.32 -12.22
CA ALA A 38 -1.20 -17.25 -12.11
C ALA A 38 -1.57 -18.64 -11.58
N ALA A 39 -2.76 -18.77 -10.98
CA ALA A 39 -3.25 -20.01 -10.34
C ALA A 39 -3.21 -21.26 -11.25
N VAL A 40 -3.20 -21.09 -12.58
CA VAL A 40 -3.12 -22.17 -13.57
C VAL A 40 -1.72 -22.44 -14.11
N THR A 41 -0.77 -21.53 -13.90
CA THR A 41 0.55 -21.55 -14.54
C THR A 41 1.72 -21.68 -13.57
N LEU A 42 1.54 -21.30 -12.30
CA LEU A 42 2.58 -21.41 -11.29
C LEU A 42 2.61 -22.77 -10.59
N GLU A 43 3.79 -23.13 -10.10
CA GLU A 43 3.94 -24.23 -9.16
C GLU A 43 3.15 -23.93 -7.87
N PRO A 44 2.49 -24.93 -7.25
CA PRO A 44 1.65 -24.71 -6.07
C PRO A 44 2.37 -23.98 -4.92
N ASN A 45 3.64 -24.28 -4.70
CA ASN A 45 4.43 -23.65 -3.63
C ASN A 45 4.69 -22.16 -3.87
N ALA A 46 4.75 -21.71 -5.13
CA ALA A 46 4.90 -20.30 -5.45
C ALA A 46 3.59 -19.55 -5.26
N LEU A 47 2.46 -20.18 -5.61
CA LEU A 47 1.13 -19.63 -5.38
C LEU A 47 0.82 -19.51 -3.88
N ASP A 48 1.07 -20.57 -3.10
CA ASP A 48 0.90 -20.57 -1.64
C ASP A 48 1.77 -19.48 -0.96
N ALA A 49 2.98 -19.25 -1.47
CA ALA A 49 3.87 -18.21 -0.94
C ALA A 49 3.36 -16.79 -1.28
N ALA A 50 2.81 -16.60 -2.48
CA ALA A 50 2.21 -15.33 -2.87
C ALA A 50 0.95 -15.02 -2.05
N ASP A 51 0.06 -16.01 -1.85
CA ASP A 51 -1.12 -15.87 -0.99
C ASP A 51 -0.74 -15.53 0.46
N ALA A 52 0.24 -16.25 1.03
CA ALA A 52 0.70 -15.97 2.38
C ALA A 52 1.28 -14.55 2.53
N LEU A 53 1.96 -14.03 1.51
CA LEU A 53 2.43 -12.65 1.52
C LEU A 53 1.29 -11.64 1.47
N VAL A 54 0.22 -11.91 0.71
CA VAL A 54 -0.97 -11.05 0.68
C VAL A 54 -1.63 -11.00 2.06
N ASP A 55 -1.82 -12.14 2.72
CA ASP A 55 -2.40 -12.20 4.08
C ASP A 55 -1.57 -11.38 5.10
N HIS A 56 -0.25 -11.51 5.04
CA HIS A 56 0.65 -10.74 5.90
C HIS A 56 0.68 -9.25 5.55
N ALA A 57 0.58 -8.92 4.26
CA ALA A 57 0.55 -7.56 3.79
C ALA A 57 -0.68 -6.82 4.29
N ILE A 58 -1.88 -7.43 4.22
CA ILE A 58 -3.12 -6.82 4.73
C ILE A 58 -2.94 -6.40 6.19
N THR A 59 -2.41 -7.29 7.01
CA THR A 59 -2.16 -7.00 8.44
C THR A 59 -1.13 -5.87 8.62
N ALA A 60 -0.07 -5.84 7.81
CA ALA A 60 0.94 -4.80 7.86
C ALA A 60 0.36 -3.43 7.43
N CYS A 61 -0.36 -3.40 6.31
CA CYS A 61 -1.01 -2.21 5.78
C CYS A 61 -1.98 -1.61 6.81
N GLU A 62 -2.84 -2.42 7.42
CA GLU A 62 -3.74 -1.95 8.48
C GLU A 62 -2.99 -1.33 9.67
N ALA A 63 -1.86 -1.92 10.07
CA ALA A 63 -1.02 -1.39 11.16
C ALA A 63 -0.23 -0.14 10.76
N GLU A 64 0.01 0.06 9.47
CA GLU A 64 0.73 1.20 8.90
C GLU A 64 -0.15 2.43 8.73
N GLU A 65 -1.47 2.27 8.58
CA GLU A 65 -2.44 3.37 8.49
C GLU A 65 -2.29 4.37 9.65
N ASP A 66 -2.24 3.88 10.89
CA ASP A 66 -2.06 4.73 12.08
C ASP A 66 -0.68 5.40 12.10
N GLN A 67 0.35 4.70 11.60
CA GLN A 67 1.72 5.22 11.56
C GLN A 67 1.88 6.32 10.50
N LEU A 68 1.27 6.16 9.33
CA LEU A 68 1.24 7.16 8.27
C LEU A 68 0.42 8.38 8.68
N ALA A 69 -0.73 8.18 9.33
CA ALA A 69 -1.58 9.26 9.82
C ALA A 69 -0.92 10.12 10.91
N THR A 70 0.03 9.54 11.66
CA THR A 70 0.73 10.21 12.77
C THR A 70 2.21 10.50 12.47
N ALA A 71 2.67 10.23 11.25
CA ALA A 71 4.05 10.46 10.86
C ALA A 71 4.41 11.95 10.95
N GLU A 72 5.54 12.24 11.58
CA GLU A 72 6.10 13.60 11.58
C GLU A 72 6.43 14.03 10.14
N PRO A 73 6.32 15.33 9.78
CA PRO A 73 6.56 15.79 8.41
C PRO A 73 7.96 15.53 7.85
N ASP A 74 8.96 15.31 8.71
CA ASP A 74 10.34 14.97 8.35
C ASP A 74 10.63 13.46 8.44
N SER A 75 9.62 12.66 8.78
CA SER A 75 9.70 11.20 8.73
C SER A 75 9.90 10.73 7.29
N PRO A 76 10.74 9.72 7.05
CA PRO A 76 10.79 9.03 5.78
C PRO A 76 9.41 8.53 5.31
N MET A 77 8.50 8.23 6.23
CA MET A 77 7.13 7.78 5.91
C MET A 77 6.26 8.87 5.27
N ALA A 78 6.64 10.14 5.38
CA ALA A 78 5.96 11.25 4.72
C ALA A 78 6.46 11.49 3.28
N ASP A 79 7.51 10.77 2.86
CA ASP A 79 8.01 10.82 1.49
C ASP A 79 7.02 10.10 0.54
N PRO A 80 6.58 10.72 -0.56
CA PRO A 80 5.69 10.07 -1.52
C PRO A 80 6.29 8.80 -2.17
N ASP A 81 7.62 8.65 -2.18
CA ASP A 81 8.30 7.46 -2.72
C ASP A 81 8.61 6.42 -1.62
N TYR A 82 8.15 6.64 -0.38
CA TYR A 82 8.31 5.66 0.69
C TYR A 82 7.41 4.45 0.44
N VAL A 83 8.04 3.29 0.29
CA VAL A 83 7.35 2.00 0.19
C VAL A 83 7.25 1.42 1.59
N THR A 84 6.02 1.22 2.06
CA THR A 84 5.78 0.61 3.38
C THR A 84 6.12 -0.89 3.37
N VAL A 85 6.14 -1.51 4.56
CA VAL A 85 6.36 -2.95 4.66
C VAL A 85 5.19 -3.69 4.00
N GLY A 86 3.94 -3.26 4.24
CA GLY A 86 2.76 -3.82 3.60
C GLY A 86 2.83 -3.76 2.07
N GLN A 87 3.14 -2.59 1.51
CA GLN A 87 3.31 -2.43 0.06
C GLN A 87 4.45 -3.31 -0.50
N SER A 88 5.58 -3.40 0.21
CA SER A 88 6.69 -4.24 -0.23
C SER A 88 6.32 -5.72 -0.31
N MET A 89 5.46 -6.21 0.60
CA MET A 89 4.95 -7.57 0.57
C MET A 89 4.02 -7.80 -0.62
N LEU A 90 3.14 -6.86 -0.93
CA LEU A 90 2.23 -6.93 -2.10
C LEU A 90 2.99 -6.90 -3.42
N ILE A 91 4.02 -6.04 -3.52
CA ILE A 91 4.93 -5.99 -4.67
C ILE A 91 5.64 -7.34 -4.84
N ASN A 92 6.11 -7.95 -3.75
CA ASN A 92 6.77 -9.25 -3.80
C ASN A 92 5.79 -10.39 -4.16
N ALA A 93 4.56 -10.35 -3.63
CA ALA A 93 3.50 -11.30 -4.00
C ALA A 93 3.19 -11.23 -5.49
N THR A 94 3.08 -10.02 -6.05
CA THR A 94 2.88 -9.79 -7.48
C THR A 94 4.04 -10.33 -8.32
N GLN A 95 5.29 -10.12 -7.89
CA GLN A 95 6.47 -10.65 -8.59
C GLN A 95 6.48 -12.18 -8.60
N LEU A 96 6.22 -12.81 -7.45
CA LEU A 96 6.09 -14.27 -7.34
C LEU A 96 4.97 -14.81 -8.23
N ALA A 97 3.80 -14.17 -8.19
CA ALA A 97 2.65 -14.50 -9.03
C ALA A 97 2.96 -14.35 -10.54
N SER A 98 3.85 -13.42 -10.89
CA SER A 98 4.28 -13.20 -12.28
C SER A 98 5.44 -14.10 -12.73
N GLY A 99 6.02 -14.89 -11.82
CA GLY A 99 7.18 -15.75 -12.10
C GLY A 99 8.50 -14.99 -12.28
N ASN A 100 8.62 -13.80 -11.68
CA ASN A 100 9.83 -12.97 -11.69
C ASN A 100 10.64 -13.10 -10.40
#